data_AF-A0A2N2IIH6-F1
#
_entry.id   AF-A0A2N2IIH6-F1
#
_cell.length_a   1.000
_cell.length_b   1.000
_cell.length_c   1.000
_cell.angle_alpha   90.00
_cell.angle_beta   90.00
_cell.angle_gamma   90.00
#
_symmetry.space_group_name_H-M   'P 1'
#
loop_
_entity.id
_entity.type
_entity.pdbx_description
1 polymer ?
#
loop_
_entity_poly.entity_id
_entity_poly.type
_entity_poly.pdbx_seq_one_letter_code
_entity_poly.pdbx_strand_id
1 'polypeptide(L)'
;MSSTASREAPDEGDPALDRVERAWRAWLEALATDAEAALGAALAYETLDEQARCAVLEVLEKDATRLAVPRVAVFAPLLSVELDPQRRERIRVAMGNDVGVDMSVPARALMGTAKNGDRIVVAETHVYLDFVRVTVCRLDPERCVHWVRSDPLIHVRDATRPGCQMAGAVLEVVPLRTAVDFIARAVVAQRRRDGELPQSLRPLVELFDAGGCEEVEEVRG
;
A
#
# COMPACT_ATOMS: atom_id res chain seq x y z
N MET A 1 24.61 10.47 67.14
CA MET A 1 23.33 10.59 66.42
C MET A 1 23.65 10.36 64.95
N SER A 2 23.51 9.12 64.47
CA SER A 2 23.78 8.76 63.08
C SER A 2 22.54 9.07 62.25
N SER A 3 22.68 10.00 61.32
CA SER A 3 21.66 10.33 60.32
C SER A 3 21.65 9.23 59.26
N THR A 4 20.64 8.37 59.31
CA THR A 4 20.36 7.38 58.27
C THR A 4 19.94 8.11 57.00
N ALA A 5 20.78 8.02 55.96
CA ALA A 5 20.42 8.41 54.60
C ALA A 5 19.21 7.58 54.15
N SER A 6 18.09 8.24 53.90
CA SER A 6 16.96 7.65 53.17
C SER A 6 17.46 7.27 51.79
N ARG A 7 17.58 5.96 51.58
CA ARG A 7 17.79 5.35 50.28
C ARG A 7 16.45 5.45 49.54
N GLU A 8 16.31 6.45 48.67
CA GLU A 8 15.22 6.49 47.69
C GLU A 8 15.22 5.17 46.93
N ALA A 9 14.11 4.43 47.03
CA ALA A 9 13.89 3.24 46.23
C ALA A 9 13.80 3.65 44.76
N PRO A 10 14.29 2.81 43.82
CA PRO A 10 14.07 3.08 42.40
C PRO A 10 12.56 3.15 42.14
N ASP A 11 12.16 4.18 41.39
CA ASP A 11 10.82 4.41 40.87
C ASP A 11 10.38 3.16 40.07
N GLU A 12 9.64 2.26 40.71
CA GLU A 12 8.98 1.14 40.04
C GLU A 12 7.86 1.75 39.19
N GLY A 13 8.15 1.95 37.90
CA GLY A 13 7.21 2.49 36.92
C GLY A 13 5.86 1.76 36.95
N ASP A 14 4.80 2.48 36.59
CA ASP A 14 3.44 1.94 36.59
C ASP A 14 3.35 0.72 35.63
N PRO A 15 3.11 -0.50 36.16
CA PRO A 15 3.10 -1.72 35.35
C PRO A 15 1.99 -1.73 34.28
N ALA A 16 0.96 -0.88 34.44
CA ALA A 16 -0.06 -0.69 33.43
C ALA A 16 0.47 0.13 32.24
N LEU A 17 1.20 1.21 32.49
CA LEU A 17 1.84 2.02 31.44
C LEU A 17 2.88 1.20 30.67
N ASP A 18 3.69 0.39 31.36
CA ASP A 18 4.66 -0.50 30.73
C ASP A 18 4.00 -1.54 29.81
N ARG A 19 2.79 -1.99 30.16
CA ARG A 19 2.02 -2.91 29.31
C ARG A 19 1.50 -2.21 28.06
N VAL A 20 0.98 -1.00 28.22
CA VAL A 20 0.48 -0.20 27.10
C VAL A 20 1.62 0.14 26.13
N GLU A 21 2.77 0.56 26.63
CA GLU A 21 3.93 0.88 25.79
C GLU A 21 4.44 -0.36 25.03
N ARG A 22 4.49 -1.53 25.68
CA ARG A 22 4.86 -2.78 24.99
C ARG A 22 3.85 -3.18 23.93
N ALA A 23 2.56 -3.06 24.22
CA ALA A 23 1.50 -3.36 23.25
C ALA A 23 1.57 -2.40 22.05
N TRP A 24 1.80 -1.11 22.31
CA TRP A 24 2.01 -0.08 21.28
C TRP A 24 3.19 -0.42 20.37
N ARG A 25 4.37 -0.70 20.94
CA ARG A 25 5.56 -1.07 20.15
C ARG A 25 5.34 -2.34 19.34
N ALA A 26 4.76 -3.38 19.94
CA ALA A 26 4.46 -4.63 19.25
C ALA A 26 3.50 -4.41 18.07
N TRP A 27 2.50 -3.53 18.23
CA TRP A 27 1.60 -3.18 17.13
C TRP A 27 2.30 -2.40 16.02
N LEU A 28 3.17 -1.44 16.37
CA LEU A 28 3.96 -0.70 15.37
C LEU A 28 4.93 -1.60 14.60
N GLU A 29 5.54 -2.58 15.26
CA GLU A 29 6.41 -3.57 14.60
C GLU A 29 5.62 -4.49 13.66
N ALA A 30 4.37 -4.83 14.02
CA ALA A 30 3.51 -5.64 13.16
C ALA A 30 3.19 -4.96 11.82
N LEU A 31 3.20 -3.62 11.74
CA LEU A 31 2.93 -2.89 10.48
C LEU A 31 3.92 -3.25 9.35
N ALA A 32 5.11 -3.78 9.67
CA ALA A 32 6.08 -4.20 8.68
C ALA A 32 5.75 -5.55 8.02
N THR A 33 4.90 -6.37 8.63
CA THR A 33 4.70 -7.78 8.22
C THR A 33 3.25 -8.25 8.20
N ASP A 34 2.33 -7.46 8.76
CA ASP A 34 0.91 -7.77 8.84
C ASP A 34 0.09 -6.72 8.08
N ALA A 35 -0.56 -7.15 6.99
CA ALA A 35 -1.36 -6.29 6.13
C ALA A 35 -2.62 -5.78 6.84
N GLU A 36 -3.22 -6.60 7.72
CA GLU A 36 -4.41 -6.20 8.48
C GLU A 36 -4.05 -5.16 9.54
N ALA A 37 -2.89 -5.32 10.19
CA ALA A 37 -2.39 -4.32 11.13
C ALA A 37 -2.11 -2.97 10.43
N ALA A 38 -1.44 -3.01 9.27
CA ALA A 38 -1.17 -1.82 8.46
C ALA A 38 -2.45 -1.14 7.94
N LEU A 39 -3.41 -1.91 7.42
CA LEU A 39 -4.71 -1.38 6.99
C LEU A 39 -5.49 -0.80 8.18
N GLY A 40 -5.49 -1.49 9.31
CA GLY A 40 -6.12 -1.02 10.56
C GLY A 40 -5.52 0.31 11.03
N ALA A 41 -4.19 0.46 10.95
CA ALA A 41 -3.51 1.71 11.28
C ALA A 41 -3.94 2.86 10.35
N ALA A 42 -4.03 2.60 9.03
CA ALA A 42 -4.48 3.60 8.06
C ALA A 42 -5.93 4.04 8.35
N LEU A 43 -6.85 3.10 8.55
CA LEU A 43 -8.25 3.39 8.85
C LEU A 43 -8.43 4.13 10.18
N ALA A 44 -7.70 3.71 11.21
CA ALA A 44 -7.72 4.38 12.51
C ALA A 44 -7.24 5.83 12.38
N TYR A 45 -6.12 6.07 11.69
CA TYR A 45 -5.60 7.40 11.42
C TYR A 45 -6.55 8.26 10.59
N GLU A 46 -7.19 7.69 9.57
CA GLU A 46 -8.17 8.40 8.72
C GLU A 46 -9.34 8.94 9.55
N THR A 47 -9.77 8.23 10.59
CA THR A 47 -10.90 8.65 11.44
C THR A 47 -10.57 9.80 12.39
N LEU A 48 -9.28 10.11 12.58
CA LEU A 48 -8.82 11.19 13.47
C LEU A 48 -9.06 12.56 12.85
N ASP A 49 -9.38 13.53 13.72
CA ASP A 49 -9.37 14.94 13.36
C ASP A 49 -7.94 15.47 13.19
N GLU A 50 -7.83 16.72 12.72
CA GLU A 50 -6.55 17.36 12.46
C GLU A 50 -5.61 17.40 13.68
N GLN A 51 -6.14 17.73 14.85
CA GLN A 51 -5.34 17.83 16.07
C GLN A 51 -4.81 16.47 16.50
N ALA A 52 -5.66 15.45 16.49
CA ALA A 52 -5.30 14.09 16.86
C ALA A 52 -4.28 13.49 15.86
N ARG A 53 -4.43 13.74 14.56
CA ARG A 53 -3.44 13.34 13.55
C ARG A 53 -2.07 13.94 13.84
N CYS A 54 -2.01 15.25 14.11
CA CYS A 54 -0.76 15.92 14.46
C CYS A 54 -0.12 15.32 15.71
N ALA A 55 -0.91 15.05 16.76
CA ALA A 55 -0.42 14.44 17.99
C ALA A 55 0.13 13.02 17.76
N VAL A 56 -0.57 12.20 16.97
CA VAL A 56 -0.09 10.87 16.60
C VAL A 56 1.23 10.94 15.83
N LEU A 57 1.35 11.84 14.85
CA LEU A 57 2.60 12.01 14.10
C LEU A 57 3.77 12.41 15.01
N GLU A 58 3.56 13.30 15.98
CA GLU A 58 4.60 13.68 16.95
C GLU A 58 5.06 12.52 17.83
N VAL A 59 4.15 11.64 18.23
CA VAL A 59 4.48 10.44 19.00
C VAL A 59 5.25 9.44 18.13
N LEU A 60 4.76 9.17 16.92
CA LEU A 60 5.41 8.25 15.98
C LEU A 60 6.81 8.71 15.60
N GLU A 61 7.03 10.00 15.38
CA GLU A 61 8.37 10.54 15.07
C GLU A 61 9.38 10.30 16.20
N LYS A 62 8.93 10.33 17.46
CA LYS A 62 9.77 10.04 18.62
C LYS A 62 10.04 8.53 18.74
N ASP A 63 8.98 7.74 18.61
CA ASP A 63 9.03 6.30 18.87
C ASP A 63 9.64 5.50 17.71
N ALA A 64 9.49 5.93 16.46
CA ALA A 64 9.97 5.21 15.28
C ALA A 64 11.48 4.94 15.33
N THR A 65 12.27 5.82 15.97
CA THR A 65 13.72 5.63 16.13
C THR A 65 14.09 4.47 17.07
N ARG A 66 13.15 4.00 17.89
CA ARG A 66 13.34 2.94 18.88
C ARG A 66 12.81 1.58 18.41
N LEU A 67 12.13 1.54 17.27
CA LEU A 67 11.56 0.32 16.72
C LEU A 67 12.59 -0.44 15.90
N ALA A 68 12.45 -1.77 15.87
CA ALA A 68 13.29 -2.65 15.05
C ALA A 68 12.77 -2.78 13.60
N VAL A 69 11.93 -1.86 13.13
CA VAL A 69 11.34 -1.87 11.78
C VAL A 69 11.69 -0.61 11.00
N PRO A 70 11.73 -0.68 9.65
CA PRO A 70 11.91 0.49 8.80
C PRO A 70 10.84 1.57 9.07
N ARG A 71 11.22 2.84 8.95
CA ARG A 71 10.29 3.98 9.14
C ARG A 71 9.17 3.94 8.10
N VAL A 72 9.47 3.48 6.88
CA VAL A 72 8.44 3.24 5.85
C VAL A 72 7.30 2.34 6.33
N ALA A 73 7.56 1.31 7.16
CA ALA A 73 6.51 0.44 7.69
C ALA A 73 5.48 1.19 8.54
N VAL A 74 5.96 2.16 9.31
CA VAL A 74 5.14 2.93 10.26
C VAL A 74 4.38 4.04 9.54
N PHE A 75 5.03 4.70 8.59
CA PHE A 75 4.52 5.93 7.99
C PHE A 75 3.78 5.73 6.66
N ALA A 76 4.08 4.68 5.90
CA ALA A 76 3.41 4.42 4.61
C ALA A 76 1.89 4.20 4.74
N PRO A 77 1.37 3.45 5.74
CA PRO A 77 -0.07 3.32 5.93
C PRO A 77 -0.76 4.67 6.13
N LEU A 78 -0.19 5.56 6.94
CA LEU A 78 -0.73 6.89 7.22
C LEU A 78 -0.67 7.79 5.97
N LEU A 79 0.44 7.72 5.22
CA LEU A 79 0.60 8.45 3.97
C LEU A 79 -0.44 8.05 2.92
N SER A 80 -0.94 6.80 2.95
CA SER A 80 -1.91 6.31 1.97
C SER A 80 -3.29 6.97 2.09
N VAL A 81 -3.65 7.49 3.27
CA VAL A 81 -4.94 8.11 3.57
C VAL A 81 -4.86 9.61 3.89
N GLU A 82 -3.65 10.16 4.08
CA GLU A 82 -3.49 11.59 4.36
C GLU A 82 -3.74 12.43 3.10
N LEU A 83 -4.63 13.42 3.20
CA LEU A 83 -5.00 14.30 2.10
C LEU A 83 -4.34 15.68 2.20
N ASP A 84 -3.99 16.11 3.41
CA ASP A 84 -3.38 17.41 3.63
C ASP A 84 -1.93 17.44 3.10
N PRO A 85 -1.59 18.33 2.15
CA PRO A 85 -0.27 18.36 1.54
C PRO A 85 0.88 18.57 2.53
N GLN A 86 0.66 19.37 3.59
CA GLN A 86 1.71 19.66 4.57
C GLN A 86 2.00 18.44 5.45
N ARG A 87 0.96 17.76 5.94
CA ARG A 87 1.11 16.49 6.68
C ARG A 87 1.68 15.39 5.81
N ARG A 88 1.26 15.27 4.55
CA ARG A 88 1.88 14.32 3.60
C ARG A 88 3.38 14.55 3.49
N GLU A 89 3.81 15.81 3.37
CA GLU A 89 5.23 16.14 3.29
C GLU A 89 5.98 15.84 4.58
N ARG A 90 5.38 16.18 5.73
CA ARG A 90 5.92 15.80 7.05
C ARG A 90 6.13 14.29 7.15
N ILE A 91 5.16 13.49 6.73
CA ILE A 91 5.25 12.02 6.74
C ILE A 91 6.37 11.54 5.81
N ARG A 92 6.51 12.11 4.61
CA ARG A 92 7.62 11.76 3.69
C ARG A 92 8.99 12.08 4.28
N VAL A 93 9.16 13.27 4.88
CA VAL A 93 10.39 13.64 5.58
C VAL A 93 10.65 12.69 6.75
N ALA A 94 9.61 12.30 7.48
CA ALA A 94 9.71 11.31 8.56
C ALA A 94 10.00 9.89 8.05
N MET A 95 9.85 9.56 6.78
CA MET A 95 10.33 8.30 6.22
C MET A 95 11.82 8.35 5.85
N GLY A 96 12.35 9.54 5.58
CA GLY A 96 13.77 9.75 5.28
C GLY A 96 14.25 8.95 4.07
N ASN A 97 15.40 8.28 4.19
CA ASN A 97 16.00 7.51 3.10
C ASN A 97 15.23 6.22 2.76
N ASP A 98 14.24 5.81 3.56
CA ASP A 98 13.37 4.68 3.21
C ASP A 98 12.48 5.01 2.00
N VAL A 99 12.31 6.32 1.70
CA VAL A 99 11.66 6.80 0.48
C VAL A 99 12.57 6.49 -0.71
N GLY A 100 12.48 5.25 -1.21
CA GLY A 100 13.20 4.81 -2.42
C GLY A 100 13.83 3.42 -2.34
N VAL A 101 13.85 2.76 -1.18
CA VAL A 101 14.58 1.49 -1.03
C VAL A 101 13.92 0.31 -1.77
N ASP A 102 12.59 0.33 -1.98
CA ASP A 102 11.87 -0.77 -2.66
C ASP A 102 10.88 -0.34 -3.77
N MET A 103 10.76 0.95 -4.08
CA MET A 103 9.81 1.44 -5.10
C MET A 103 10.18 1.04 -6.55
N SER A 104 11.32 0.36 -6.75
CA SER A 104 11.79 -0.10 -8.06
C SER A 104 11.28 -1.50 -8.44
N VAL A 105 10.48 -2.17 -7.59
CA VAL A 105 9.91 -3.47 -7.97
C VAL A 105 8.89 -3.25 -9.08
N PRO A 106 9.12 -3.80 -10.29
CA PRO A 106 8.22 -3.55 -11.41
C PRO A 106 6.86 -4.17 -11.14
N ALA A 107 5.81 -3.43 -11.47
CA ALA A 107 4.45 -3.92 -11.38
C ALA A 107 4.27 -5.19 -12.23
N ARG A 108 3.50 -6.14 -11.70
CA ARG A 108 3.23 -7.45 -12.31
C ARG A 108 1.80 -7.50 -12.83
N ALA A 109 1.59 -8.20 -13.94
CA ALA A 109 0.27 -8.49 -14.43
C ALA A 109 0.04 -9.99 -14.67
N LEU A 110 -1.15 -10.45 -14.30
CA LEU A 110 -1.66 -11.76 -14.67
C LEU A 110 -2.92 -11.59 -15.53
N MET A 111 -3.13 -12.47 -16.49
CA MET A 111 -4.34 -12.47 -17.31
C MET A 111 -4.80 -13.90 -17.55
N GLY A 112 -6.11 -14.09 -17.59
CA GLY A 112 -6.74 -15.34 -17.97
C GLY A 112 -8.01 -15.12 -18.78
N THR A 113 -8.44 -16.15 -19.49
CA THR A 113 -9.69 -16.15 -20.25
C THR A 113 -10.69 -17.09 -19.59
N ALA A 114 -11.86 -16.58 -19.22
CA ALA A 114 -12.96 -17.38 -18.71
C ALA A 114 -13.69 -18.11 -19.85
N LYS A 115 -14.46 -19.14 -19.53
CA LYS A 115 -15.20 -19.96 -20.52
C LYS A 115 -16.17 -19.16 -21.41
N ASN A 116 -16.67 -18.03 -20.91
CA ASN A 116 -17.58 -17.15 -21.64
C ASN A 116 -16.86 -16.11 -22.52
N GLY A 117 -15.52 -16.13 -22.57
CA GLY A 117 -14.71 -15.20 -23.35
C GLY A 117 -14.17 -14.01 -22.55
N ASP A 118 -14.71 -13.74 -21.37
CA ASP A 118 -14.28 -12.62 -20.52
C ASP A 118 -12.79 -12.75 -20.17
N ARG A 119 -12.12 -11.61 -20.07
CA ARG A 119 -10.75 -11.51 -19.58
C ARG A 119 -10.78 -11.19 -18.09
N ILE A 120 -10.06 -11.99 -17.32
CA ILE A 120 -9.70 -11.67 -15.95
C ILE A 120 -8.29 -11.10 -15.99
N VAL A 121 -8.14 -9.87 -15.51
CA VAL A 121 -6.86 -9.17 -15.44
C VAL A 121 -6.57 -8.87 -13.99
N VAL A 122 -5.38 -9.24 -13.54
CA VAL A 122 -4.86 -8.91 -12.21
C VAL A 122 -3.64 -8.02 -12.42
N ALA A 123 -3.68 -6.80 -11.92
CA ALA A 123 -2.55 -5.90 -11.87
C ALA A 123 -2.08 -5.76 -10.43
N GLU A 124 -0.79 -5.94 -10.20
CA GLU A 124 -0.15 -5.89 -8.91
C GLU A 124 0.94 -4.82 -8.93
N THR A 125 0.82 -3.83 -8.06
CA THR A 125 1.82 -2.77 -7.90
C THR A 125 2.41 -2.83 -6.50
N HIS A 126 3.72 -2.70 -6.42
CA HIS A 126 4.41 -2.60 -5.14
C HIS A 126 4.02 -1.31 -4.43
N VAL A 127 3.81 -1.37 -3.10
CA VAL A 127 3.47 -0.19 -2.28
C VAL A 127 4.64 0.15 -1.36
N TYR A 128 5.09 -0.81 -0.55
CA TYR A 128 6.28 -0.73 0.29
C TYR A 128 6.61 -2.11 0.90
N LEU A 129 7.87 -2.36 1.27
CA LEU A 129 8.33 -3.61 1.87
C LEU A 129 7.83 -4.85 1.09
N ASP A 130 7.06 -5.73 1.73
CA ASP A 130 6.46 -6.89 1.09
C ASP A 130 4.95 -6.69 0.79
N PHE A 131 4.48 -5.45 0.78
CA PHE A 131 3.09 -5.11 0.51
C PHE A 131 2.87 -4.66 -0.93
N VAL A 132 1.82 -5.20 -1.51
CA VAL A 132 1.36 -4.93 -2.87
C VAL A 132 -0.09 -4.48 -2.85
N ARG A 133 -0.44 -3.64 -3.82
CA ARG A 133 -1.82 -3.34 -4.18
C ARG A 133 -2.22 -4.28 -5.31
N VAL A 134 -3.36 -4.94 -5.18
CA VAL A 134 -3.88 -5.85 -6.20
C VAL A 134 -5.18 -5.29 -6.74
N THR A 135 -5.25 -5.05 -8.05
CA THR A 135 -6.50 -4.73 -8.73
C THR A 135 -6.88 -5.85 -9.67
N VAL A 136 -8.08 -6.38 -9.49
CA VAL A 136 -8.66 -7.44 -10.30
C VAL A 136 -9.81 -6.88 -11.11
N CYS A 137 -9.76 -7.06 -12.42
CA CYS A 137 -10.79 -6.64 -13.35
C CYS A 137 -11.36 -7.87 -14.06
N ARG A 138 -12.68 -7.94 -14.19
CA ARG A 138 -13.33 -8.80 -15.17
C ARG A 138 -13.87 -7.94 -16.30
N LEU A 139 -13.40 -8.21 -17.51
CA LEU A 139 -13.62 -7.40 -18.69
C LEU A 139 -14.24 -8.25 -19.79
N ASP A 140 -15.26 -7.72 -20.45
CA ASP A 140 -15.58 -8.14 -21.82
C ASP A 140 -14.64 -7.35 -22.75
N PRO A 141 -13.80 -8.03 -23.56
CA PRO A 141 -12.83 -7.36 -24.42
C PRO A 141 -13.45 -6.39 -25.46
N GLU A 142 -14.74 -6.55 -25.77
CA GLU A 142 -15.42 -5.76 -26.80
C GLU A 142 -16.48 -4.79 -26.24
N ARG A 143 -16.94 -4.99 -24.99
CA ARG A 143 -18.19 -4.35 -24.54
C ARG A 143 -18.06 -3.48 -23.30
N CYS A 144 -17.43 -3.96 -22.23
CA CYS A 144 -17.43 -3.22 -20.96
C CYS A 144 -16.56 -3.87 -19.87
N VAL A 145 -16.32 -3.10 -18.81
CA VAL A 145 -15.87 -3.61 -17.51
C VAL A 145 -17.08 -4.20 -16.78
N HIS A 146 -17.04 -5.48 -16.44
CA HIS A 146 -18.10 -6.12 -15.64
C HIS A 146 -18.00 -5.75 -14.16
N TRP A 147 -16.78 -5.83 -13.61
CA TRP A 147 -16.49 -5.41 -12.25
C TRP A 147 -14.99 -5.18 -12.08
N VAL A 148 -14.68 -4.43 -11.03
CA VAL A 148 -13.33 -4.14 -10.58
C VAL A 148 -13.32 -4.32 -9.06
N ARG A 149 -12.34 -5.05 -8.56
CA ARG A 149 -12.03 -5.17 -7.14
C ARG A 149 -10.62 -4.66 -6.93
N SER A 150 -10.43 -3.76 -5.98
CA SER A 150 -9.12 -3.26 -5.59
C SER A 150 -8.89 -3.60 -4.13
N ASP A 151 -7.84 -4.36 -3.88
CA ASP A 151 -7.34 -4.68 -2.55
C ASP A 151 -6.11 -3.78 -2.33
N PRO A 152 -6.23 -2.69 -1.53
CA PRO A 152 -5.25 -1.60 -1.51
C PRO A 152 -3.91 -1.99 -0.89
N LEU A 153 -3.91 -3.01 -0.01
CA LEU A 153 -2.75 -3.49 0.71
C LEU A 153 -2.90 -4.98 1.02
N ILE A 154 -2.06 -5.81 0.40
CA ILE A 154 -1.95 -7.25 0.63
C ILE A 154 -0.45 -7.59 0.76
N HIS A 155 -0.10 -8.53 1.63
CA HIS A 155 1.27 -9.06 1.66
C HIS A 155 1.54 -9.94 0.43
N VAL A 156 2.69 -9.77 -0.24
CA VAL A 156 3.09 -10.49 -1.47
C VAL A 156 2.93 -12.02 -1.40
N ARG A 157 3.06 -12.62 -0.21
CA ARG A 157 2.86 -14.08 -0.01
C ARG A 157 1.42 -14.53 -0.24
N ASP A 158 0.47 -13.62 0.02
CA ASP A 158 -0.98 -13.78 -0.06
C ASP A 158 -1.52 -13.22 -1.39
N ALA A 159 -0.67 -12.58 -2.20
CA ALA A 159 -1.02 -12.08 -3.53
C ALA A 159 -1.34 -13.21 -4.52
N THR A 160 -2.05 -12.85 -5.59
CA THR A 160 -2.49 -13.82 -6.60
C THR A 160 -1.30 -14.42 -7.33
N ARG A 161 -1.25 -15.76 -7.43
CA ARG A 161 -0.14 -16.49 -8.05
C ARG A 161 -0.48 -16.91 -9.49
N PRO A 162 0.53 -17.01 -10.38
CA PRO A 162 0.35 -17.66 -11.68
C PRO A 162 -0.19 -19.09 -11.54
N GLY A 163 -1.03 -19.52 -12.47
CA GLY A 163 -1.71 -20.81 -12.45
C GLY A 163 -2.93 -20.87 -11.52
N CYS A 164 -3.19 -19.83 -10.71
CA CYS A 164 -4.39 -19.76 -9.90
C CYS A 164 -5.64 -19.68 -10.78
N GLN A 165 -6.70 -20.35 -10.34
CA GLN A 165 -8.01 -20.27 -10.99
C GLN A 165 -8.84 -19.16 -10.35
N MET A 166 -9.28 -18.18 -11.15
CA MET A 166 -10.07 -17.05 -10.70
C MET A 166 -11.22 -16.79 -11.66
N ALA A 167 -12.44 -16.72 -11.13
CA ALA A 167 -13.66 -16.46 -11.93
C ALA A 167 -13.79 -17.36 -13.18
N GLY A 168 -13.30 -18.61 -13.11
CA GLY A 168 -13.34 -19.57 -14.21
C GLY A 168 -12.23 -19.44 -15.25
N ALA A 169 -11.25 -18.56 -15.03
CA ALA A 169 -10.04 -18.41 -15.85
C ALA A 169 -8.81 -18.94 -15.10
N VAL A 170 -7.86 -19.53 -15.83
CA VAL A 170 -6.50 -19.80 -15.32
C VAL A 170 -5.64 -18.58 -15.63
N LEU A 171 -4.95 -18.07 -14.62
CA LEU A 171 -4.18 -16.84 -14.73
C LEU A 171 -2.73 -17.11 -15.12
N GLU A 172 -2.24 -16.42 -16.14
CA GLU A 172 -0.88 -16.52 -16.64
C GLU A 172 -0.19 -15.16 -16.54
N VAL A 173 1.14 -15.17 -16.37
CA VAL A 173 1.91 -13.92 -16.38
C VAL A 173 1.88 -13.31 -17.77
N VAL A 174 1.55 -12.02 -17.85
CA VAL A 174 1.59 -11.26 -19.09
C VAL A 174 2.43 -10.00 -18.91
N PRO A 175 3.00 -9.43 -20.00
CA PRO A 175 3.63 -8.13 -19.92
C PRO A 175 2.64 -7.09 -19.37
N LEU A 176 3.08 -6.23 -18.45
CA LEU A 176 2.23 -5.22 -17.83
C LEU A 176 1.52 -4.36 -18.88
N ARG A 177 2.25 -3.95 -19.91
CA ARG A 177 1.72 -3.18 -21.04
C ARG A 177 0.54 -3.88 -21.72
N THR A 178 0.58 -5.20 -21.89
CA THR A 178 -0.53 -5.97 -22.46
C THR A 178 -1.78 -5.89 -21.58
N ALA A 179 -1.63 -6.00 -20.25
CA ALA A 179 -2.74 -5.84 -19.33
C ALA A 179 -3.31 -4.42 -19.34
N VAL A 180 -2.43 -3.41 -19.34
CA VAL A 180 -2.79 -2.00 -19.43
C VAL A 180 -3.56 -1.70 -20.72
N ASP A 181 -3.09 -2.18 -21.87
CA ASP A 181 -3.76 -2.01 -23.16
C ASP A 181 -5.17 -2.65 -23.17
N PHE A 182 -5.32 -3.81 -22.55
CA PHE A 182 -6.61 -4.49 -22.41
C PHE A 182 -7.57 -3.71 -21.51
N ILE A 183 -7.11 -3.22 -20.37
CA ILE A 183 -7.91 -2.40 -19.45
C ILE A 183 -8.31 -1.10 -20.15
N ALA A 184 -7.37 -0.40 -20.80
CA ALA A 184 -7.62 0.83 -21.54
C ALA A 184 -8.70 0.65 -22.62
N ARG A 185 -8.63 -0.46 -23.38
CA ARG A 185 -9.62 -0.76 -24.42
C ARG A 185 -11.02 -0.93 -23.83
N ALA A 186 -11.16 -1.70 -22.75
CA ALA A 186 -12.44 -1.92 -22.09
C ALA A 186 -13.01 -0.61 -21.49
N VAL A 187 -12.14 0.23 -20.92
CA VAL A 187 -12.47 1.56 -20.39
C VAL A 187 -12.98 2.50 -21.47
N VAL A 188 -12.31 2.55 -22.63
CA VAL A 188 -12.72 3.38 -23.77
C VAL A 188 -14.05 2.87 -24.36
N ALA A 189 -14.22 1.55 -24.50
CA ALA A 189 -15.47 0.95 -24.98
C ALA A 189 -16.66 1.32 -24.07
N GLN A 190 -16.47 1.22 -22.75
CA GLN A 190 -17.49 1.59 -21.78
C GLN A 190 -17.82 3.08 -21.80
N ARG A 191 -16.81 3.97 -21.83
CA ARG A 191 -17.03 5.43 -21.92
C ARG A 191 -17.84 5.81 -23.15
N ARG A 192 -17.57 5.18 -24.30
CA ARG A 192 -18.33 5.44 -25.53
C ARG A 192 -19.80 5.04 -25.42
N ARG A 193 -20.11 4.05 -24.59
CA ARG A 193 -21.46 3.51 -24.43
C ARG A 193 -22.26 4.25 -23.36
N ASP A 194 -21.66 4.43 -22.18
CA ASP A 194 -22.38 4.82 -20.95
C ASP A 194 -21.96 6.21 -20.42
N GLY A 195 -20.95 6.87 -21.01
CA GLY A 195 -20.51 8.22 -20.65
C GLY A 195 -19.72 8.34 -19.33
N GLU A 196 -19.77 7.34 -18.45
CA GLU A 196 -19.11 7.36 -17.13
C GLU A 196 -18.13 6.19 -16.93
N LEU A 197 -17.12 6.40 -16.07
CA LEU A 197 -16.23 5.33 -15.60
C LEU A 197 -16.60 4.89 -14.18
N PRO A 198 -16.55 3.58 -13.89
CA PRO A 198 -16.56 3.09 -12.52
C PRO A 198 -15.47 3.77 -11.68
N GLN A 199 -15.84 4.36 -10.53
CA GLN A 199 -14.88 5.00 -9.62
C GLN A 199 -13.81 4.02 -9.12
N SER A 200 -14.11 2.72 -9.10
CA SER A 200 -13.21 1.62 -8.76
C SER A 200 -12.02 1.46 -9.72
N LEU A 201 -12.01 2.14 -10.88
CA LEU A 201 -10.87 2.14 -11.80
C LEU A 201 -9.84 3.24 -11.51
N ARG A 202 -10.14 4.20 -10.62
CA ARG A 202 -9.20 5.28 -10.26
C ARG A 202 -7.84 4.78 -9.77
N PRO A 203 -7.73 3.69 -8.99
CA PRO A 203 -6.44 3.17 -8.55
C PRO A 203 -5.54 2.65 -9.69
N LEU A 204 -6.10 2.41 -10.89
CA LEU A 204 -5.34 1.97 -12.06
C LEU A 204 -4.69 3.14 -12.81
N VAL A 205 -4.96 4.40 -12.44
CA VAL A 205 -4.37 5.58 -13.09
C VAL A 205 -2.83 5.55 -13.02
N GLU A 206 -2.28 5.14 -11.88
CA GLU A 206 -0.83 5.00 -11.66
C GLU A 206 -0.18 3.98 -12.63
N LEU A 207 -0.93 2.97 -13.09
CA LEU A 207 -0.44 1.99 -14.08
C LEU A 207 -0.34 2.56 -15.50
N PHE A 208 -1.09 3.62 -15.80
CA PHE A 208 -1.03 4.31 -17.10
C PHE A 208 0.10 5.35 -17.14
N ASP A 209 0.54 5.85 -15.98
CA ASP A 209 1.66 6.80 -15.86
C ASP A 209 3.04 6.11 -15.84
N ALA A 210 3.10 4.79 -15.63
CA ALA A 210 4.34 4.00 -15.57
C ALA A 210 5.11 3.89 -16.91
N GLY A 211 4.72 4.65 -17.93
CA GLY A 211 5.42 4.81 -19.20
C GLY A 211 6.53 5.85 -19.16
N GLY A 212 7.44 5.77 -18.16
CA GLY A 212 8.72 6.45 -18.23
C GLY A 212 9.57 5.79 -19.32
N CYS A 213 9.45 6.27 -20.55
CA CYS A 213 10.33 5.90 -21.65
C CYS A 213 11.79 6.18 -21.24
N GLU A 214 12.57 5.15 -20.96
CA GLU A 214 14.02 5.22 -21.18
C GLU A 214 14.23 5.29 -22.69
N GLU A 215 14.30 6.51 -23.22
CA GLU A 215 15.00 6.74 -24.48
C GLU A 215 16.48 6.45 -24.22
N VAL A 216 16.94 5.29 -24.68
CA VAL A 216 18.36 4.98 -24.80
C VAL A 216 18.91 5.94 -25.85
N GLU A 217 19.51 7.03 -25.41
CA GLU A 217 20.24 7.95 -26.27
C GLU A 217 21.49 7.21 -26.80
N GLU A 218 21.36 6.71 -28.03
CA GLU A 218 22.42 6.07 -28.79
C GLU A 218 23.51 7.13 -29.07
N VAL A 219 24.58 7.11 -28.27
CA VAL A 219 25.76 7.96 -28.47
C VAL A 219 26.39 7.60 -29.83
N ARG A 220 26.06 8.39 -30.84
CA ARG A 220 26.79 8.46 -32.11
C ARG A 220 27.62 9.75 -32.13
N GLY A 221 28.94 9.58 -32.18
CA GLY A 221 29.89 10.65 -32.52
C GLY A 221 31.06 10.73 -31.55
#